data_AF-A0A2E5L4M8-F1
#
_entry.id   AF-A0A2E5L4M8-F1
#
_cell.length_a   1.000
_cell.length_b   1.000
_cell.length_c   1.000
_cell.angle_alpha   90.00
_cell.angle_beta   90.00
_cell.angle_gamma   90.00
#
_symmetry.space_group_name_H-M   'P 1'
#
loop_
_entity.id
_entity.type
_entity.pdbx_description
1 polymer ?
#
loop_
_entity_poly.entity_id
_entity_poly.type
_entity_poly.pdbx_seq_one_letter_code
_entity_poly.pdbx_strand_id
1 'polypeptide(L)'
;MISISVWLLIVLGVIIAWYAYDLPDLDKIAPPTRKISITLLDSNGVKMAIYGDIYGDPLEFSEVPKHLVQAIIATEDKRFFMHRGFDVKALFRALLTNVRAGEIKQGGSTLTQQLAKNLFLKPDRTLRRKVQELLLALWLEAKFSKEQIFTLYINRVYLGSGTYGVDAASRRYFGTSARKIGLHEAAVIAGLLKAPSRYSPLRSAEAAKKRAKVVLSAMVKSKFISVETANYLVKTPLKLSKSLSRSQTHFYFSDWVLRRLEGFVGAITTDLVVYTTMDSQMQRIAQRGIRKTIDRYGRSRKIGQAALVAMTPNGAVRTLIGGYNYGKSQFNRAFQALRQPGSAFKLFVYLAALENGMAPGDSIIDRPLSVGKWRPRNYGGKYQGTVTLRDAIAKSINTVAVRITEKVGREKVIELARRLGITSDMKSHPSLALGASEVSLFELTAAYSVIANGGYSVWPHAITEIRNRDDEVLYRRVASASAVLVKPHIVRQADDLLHSVVLRGTGKAAHPGWRVAGKTGTSQQFRDAWFVGYTGDLVTGVWMGNDNGSPMKRVTGGGHPARLWKKFMQRVNTKTTFD
;
A
#
# COMPACT_ATOMS: atom_id res chain seq x y z
N MET A 1 -8.37 -60.53 -27.57
CA MET A 1 -8.15 -59.57 -26.46
C MET A 1 -6.68 -59.42 -26.06
N ILE A 2 -5.87 -60.49 -26.01
CA ILE A 2 -4.45 -60.42 -25.60
C ILE A 2 -3.59 -59.51 -26.53
N SER A 3 -3.77 -59.59 -27.85
CA SER A 3 -3.03 -58.78 -28.82
C SER A 3 -3.26 -57.27 -28.65
N ILE A 4 -4.51 -56.83 -28.44
CA ILE A 4 -4.86 -55.41 -28.25
C ILE A 4 -4.21 -54.86 -26.96
N SER A 5 -4.18 -55.63 -25.89
CA SER A 5 -3.55 -55.24 -24.62
C SER A 5 -2.02 -55.07 -24.75
N VAL A 6 -1.36 -55.93 -25.53
CA VAL A 6 0.08 -55.83 -25.79
C VAL A 6 0.39 -54.58 -26.62
N TRP A 7 -0.38 -54.31 -27.66
CA TRP A 7 -0.21 -53.09 -28.46
C TRP A 7 -0.48 -51.81 -27.66
N LEU A 8 -1.49 -51.80 -26.77
CA LEU A 8 -1.73 -50.69 -25.84
C LEU A 8 -0.57 -50.45 -24.88
N LEU A 9 0.07 -51.51 -24.36
CA LEU A 9 1.25 -51.40 -23.51
C LEU A 9 2.48 -50.89 -24.26
N ILE A 10 2.68 -51.32 -25.51
CA ILE A 10 3.77 -50.84 -26.36
C ILE A 10 3.57 -49.35 -26.67
N VAL A 11 2.36 -48.95 -27.08
CA VAL A 11 2.04 -47.54 -27.35
C VAL A 11 2.21 -46.70 -26.08
N LEU A 12 1.76 -47.18 -24.92
CA LEU A 12 1.98 -46.50 -23.64
C LEU A 12 3.46 -46.39 -23.31
N GLY A 13 4.25 -47.44 -23.55
CA GLY A 13 5.70 -47.46 -23.36
C GLY A 13 6.43 -46.47 -24.26
N VAL A 14 6.08 -46.40 -25.55
CA VAL A 14 6.63 -45.43 -26.52
C VAL A 14 6.25 -44.01 -26.13
N ILE A 15 5.01 -43.77 -25.70
CA ILE A 15 4.56 -42.46 -25.19
C ILE A 15 5.37 -42.05 -23.96
N ILE A 16 5.57 -42.97 -23.01
CA ILE A 16 6.37 -42.71 -21.81
C ILE A 16 7.83 -42.42 -22.18
N ALA A 17 8.43 -43.23 -23.05
CA ALA A 17 9.82 -43.05 -23.50
C ALA A 17 10.01 -41.72 -24.26
N TRP A 18 9.08 -41.37 -25.14
CA TRP A 18 9.11 -40.11 -25.88
C TRP A 18 9.02 -38.89 -24.94
N TYR A 19 8.15 -38.94 -23.93
CA TYR A 19 8.05 -37.86 -22.96
C TYR A 19 9.19 -37.87 -21.93
N ALA A 20 9.84 -39.01 -21.70
CA ALA A 20 11.02 -39.13 -20.85
C ALA A 20 12.27 -38.52 -21.50
N TYR A 21 12.40 -38.57 -22.83
CA TYR A 21 13.51 -37.97 -23.57
C TYR A 21 13.60 -36.44 -23.40
N ASP A 22 12.46 -35.77 -23.22
CA ASP A 22 12.38 -34.31 -22.98
C ASP A 22 12.09 -33.98 -21.51
N LEU A 23 12.54 -34.82 -20.58
CA LEU A 23 12.59 -34.47 -19.16
C LEU A 23 13.76 -33.50 -18.93
N PRO A 24 13.60 -32.49 -18.05
CA PRO A 24 14.72 -31.63 -17.69
C PRO A 24 15.85 -32.46 -17.10
N ASP A 25 17.08 -32.18 -17.53
CA ASP A 25 18.30 -32.82 -17.05
C ASP A 25 18.39 -32.71 -15.52
N LEU A 26 18.12 -33.84 -14.84
CA LEU A 26 17.87 -33.89 -13.40
C LEU A 26 19.11 -33.54 -12.57
N ASP A 27 20.31 -33.67 -13.15
CA ASP A 27 21.58 -33.35 -12.53
C ASP A 27 22.00 -31.88 -12.72
N LYS A 28 21.35 -31.16 -13.66
CA LYS A 28 21.57 -29.72 -13.92
C LYS A 28 20.43 -28.83 -13.42
N ILE A 29 19.45 -29.37 -12.69
CA ILE A 29 18.34 -28.58 -12.18
C ILE A 29 18.84 -27.67 -11.06
N ALA A 30 19.19 -26.43 -11.44
CA ALA A 30 19.37 -25.36 -10.49
C ALA A 30 18.09 -25.28 -9.60
N PRO A 31 18.24 -25.18 -8.27
CA PRO A 31 17.08 -25.03 -7.40
C PRO A 31 16.24 -23.84 -7.91
N PRO A 32 14.90 -23.97 -7.95
CA PRO A 32 14.05 -22.94 -8.52
C PRO A 32 14.42 -21.59 -7.93
N THR A 33 14.75 -20.63 -8.81
CA THR A 33 15.20 -19.29 -8.43
C THR A 33 14.15 -18.65 -7.55
N ARG A 34 14.43 -18.56 -6.25
CA ARG A 34 13.64 -17.79 -5.28
C ARG A 34 13.45 -16.39 -5.84
N LYS A 35 12.22 -15.86 -5.88
CA LYS A 35 12.07 -14.43 -6.20
C LYS A 35 12.67 -13.61 -5.07
N ILE A 36 13.39 -12.59 -5.48
CA ILE A 36 14.08 -11.65 -4.60
C ILE A 36 13.08 -11.00 -3.66
N SER A 37 13.45 -10.87 -2.38
CA SER A 37 12.63 -10.26 -1.35
C SER A 37 13.11 -8.86 -0.98
N ILE A 38 12.17 -7.94 -0.78
CA ILE A 38 12.43 -6.56 -0.38
C ILE A 38 11.74 -6.33 0.96
N THR A 39 12.54 -6.10 2.00
CA THR A 39 12.06 -5.78 3.34
C THR A 39 12.07 -4.27 3.53
N LEU A 40 10.90 -3.68 3.82
CA LEU A 40 10.78 -2.26 4.16
C LEU A 40 10.73 -2.10 5.67
N LEU A 41 11.60 -1.23 6.21
CA LEU A 41 11.64 -0.85 7.61
C LEU A 41 11.17 0.61 7.76
N ASP A 42 10.44 0.89 8.84
CA ASP A 42 10.04 2.25 9.18
C ASP A 42 11.18 3.04 9.81
N SER A 43 10.91 4.30 10.14
CA SER A 43 11.91 5.20 10.72
C SER A 43 12.47 4.77 12.08
N ASN A 44 11.85 3.81 12.76
CA ASN A 44 12.34 3.22 14.01
C ASN A 44 12.98 1.84 13.77
N GLY A 45 13.23 1.45 12.51
CA GLY A 45 13.76 0.14 12.14
C GLY A 45 12.74 -0.99 12.23
N VAL A 46 11.47 -0.70 12.49
CA VAL A 46 10.43 -1.74 12.61
C VAL A 46 9.99 -2.19 11.23
N LYS A 47 9.96 -3.50 11.02
CA LYS A 47 9.53 -4.11 9.77
C LYS A 47 8.09 -3.73 9.41
N MET A 48 7.93 -3.00 8.31
CA MET A 48 6.65 -2.55 7.76
C MET A 48 6.02 -3.63 6.89
N ALA A 49 6.79 -4.12 5.92
CA ALA A 49 6.33 -5.00 4.87
C ALA A 49 7.50 -5.79 4.28
N ILE A 50 7.20 -6.97 3.76
CA ILE A 50 8.10 -7.73 2.89
C ILE A 50 7.37 -7.95 1.57
N TYR A 51 8.04 -7.64 0.47
CA TYR A 51 7.62 -7.89 -0.90
C TYR A 51 8.50 -8.98 -1.52
N GLY A 52 7.97 -9.72 -2.50
CA GLY A 52 8.64 -10.89 -3.07
C GLY A 52 8.35 -12.18 -2.30
N ASP A 53 9.19 -13.20 -2.50
CA ASP A 53 8.99 -14.52 -1.90
C ASP A 53 9.48 -14.53 -0.44
N ILE A 54 8.54 -14.82 0.47
CA ILE A 54 8.75 -14.94 1.91
C ILE A 54 8.88 -16.43 2.23
N TYR A 55 10.04 -16.82 2.75
CA TYR A 55 10.28 -18.15 3.31
C TYR A 55 10.28 -18.09 4.83
N GLY A 56 9.91 -19.20 5.45
CA GLY A 56 9.98 -19.38 6.90
C GLY A 56 11.28 -20.08 7.27
N ASP A 57 11.40 -20.42 8.55
CA ASP A 57 12.48 -21.29 8.99
C ASP A 57 12.24 -22.68 8.36
N PRO A 58 13.29 -23.34 7.84
CA PRO A 58 13.17 -24.72 7.40
C PRO A 58 12.55 -25.58 8.50
N LEU A 59 11.56 -26.40 8.13
CA LEU A 59 10.96 -27.40 9.01
C LEU A 59 11.42 -28.77 8.59
N GLU A 60 11.81 -29.60 9.54
CA GLU A 60 11.88 -31.05 9.32
C GLU A 60 10.56 -31.74 9.65
N PHE A 61 10.33 -32.93 9.10
CA PHE A 61 9.09 -33.70 9.34
C PHE A 61 8.80 -33.91 10.83
N SER A 62 9.83 -34.20 11.63
CA SER A 62 9.75 -34.43 13.07
C SER A 62 9.31 -33.20 13.88
N GLU A 63 9.55 -32.00 13.35
CA GLU A 63 9.21 -30.73 14.01
C GLU A 63 7.77 -30.27 13.72
N VAL A 64 7.11 -30.91 12.75
CA VAL A 64 5.77 -30.54 12.32
C VAL A 64 4.74 -31.20 13.23
N PRO A 65 3.80 -30.42 13.82
CA PRO A 65 2.75 -31.01 14.64
C PRO A 65 1.93 -32.04 13.88
N LYS A 66 1.65 -33.18 14.51
CA LYS A 66 0.93 -34.32 13.89
C LYS A 66 -0.38 -33.91 13.23
N HIS A 67 -1.14 -33.01 13.84
CA HIS A 67 -2.40 -32.52 13.29
C HIS A 67 -2.24 -31.69 12.01
N LEU A 68 -1.11 -31.01 11.81
CA LEU A 68 -0.81 -30.29 10.57
C LEU A 68 -0.51 -31.28 9.43
N VAL A 69 0.30 -32.32 9.70
CA VAL A 69 0.51 -33.42 8.75
C VAL A 69 -0.83 -34.05 8.36
N GLN A 70 -1.64 -34.42 9.36
CA GLN A 70 -2.95 -35.01 9.19
C GLN A 70 -3.92 -34.12 8.40
N ALA A 71 -3.93 -32.81 8.63
CA ALA A 71 -4.78 -31.86 7.91
C ALA A 71 -4.45 -31.82 6.41
N ILE A 72 -3.15 -31.76 6.07
CA ILE A 72 -2.66 -31.73 4.68
C ILE A 72 -3.00 -33.06 3.98
N ILE A 73 -2.62 -34.21 4.56
CA ILE A 73 -2.87 -35.50 3.91
C ILE A 73 -4.38 -35.81 3.83
N ALA A 74 -5.19 -35.45 4.82
CA ALA A 74 -6.64 -35.70 4.77
C ALA A 74 -7.34 -35.01 3.59
N THR A 75 -6.78 -33.88 3.13
CA THR A 75 -7.37 -33.07 2.07
C THR A 75 -6.70 -33.23 0.71
N GLU A 76 -5.38 -33.33 0.66
CA GLU A 76 -4.64 -33.40 -0.59
C GLU A 76 -4.33 -34.84 -1.02
N ASP A 77 -3.94 -35.72 -0.09
CA ASP A 77 -3.49 -37.08 -0.42
C ASP A 77 -3.64 -38.05 0.77
N LYS A 78 -4.84 -38.62 0.92
CA LYS A 78 -5.23 -39.42 2.11
C LYS A 78 -4.36 -40.64 2.36
N ARG A 79 -3.71 -41.14 1.32
CA ARG A 79 -2.92 -42.37 1.35
C ARG A 79 -1.47 -42.10 1.00
N PHE A 80 -1.02 -40.86 1.22
CA PHE A 80 0.32 -40.40 0.90
C PHE A 80 1.41 -41.38 1.34
N PHE A 81 1.34 -41.91 2.56
CA PHE A 81 2.32 -42.85 3.10
C PHE A 81 2.20 -44.30 2.58
N MET A 82 1.15 -44.64 1.82
CA MET A 82 0.86 -46.02 1.38
C MET A 82 1.09 -46.26 -0.12
N HIS A 83 1.21 -45.22 -0.94
CA HIS A 83 1.46 -45.35 -2.39
C HIS A 83 2.86 -44.87 -2.76
N ARG A 84 3.30 -45.09 -4.00
CA ARG A 84 4.60 -44.60 -4.53
C ARG A 84 4.37 -43.74 -5.76
N GLY A 85 4.61 -42.43 -5.64
CA GLY A 85 4.48 -41.46 -6.74
C GLY A 85 3.04 -41.09 -7.08
N PHE A 86 2.19 -42.06 -7.40
CA PHE A 86 0.80 -41.84 -7.76
C PHE A 86 -0.15 -42.82 -7.05
N ASP A 87 -1.38 -42.39 -6.83
CA ASP A 87 -2.41 -43.21 -6.19
C ASP A 87 -3.42 -43.75 -7.22
N VAL A 88 -3.27 -45.03 -7.58
CA VAL A 88 -4.17 -45.76 -8.48
C VAL A 88 -5.64 -45.68 -8.05
N LYS A 89 -5.95 -45.93 -6.76
CA LYS A 89 -7.36 -45.90 -6.34
C LYS A 89 -7.90 -44.47 -6.19
N ALA A 90 -7.04 -43.46 -6.00
CA ALA A 90 -7.50 -42.07 -6.09
C ALA A 90 -7.76 -41.64 -7.54
N LEU A 91 -6.89 -42.05 -8.48
CA LEU A 91 -7.06 -41.78 -9.90
C LEU A 91 -8.35 -42.41 -10.43
N PHE A 92 -8.58 -43.69 -10.14
CA PHE A 92 -9.79 -44.40 -10.58
C PHE A 92 -11.07 -43.79 -9.98
N ARG A 93 -11.05 -43.43 -8.69
CA ARG A 93 -12.17 -42.74 -8.02
C ARG A 93 -12.46 -41.38 -8.65
N ALA A 94 -11.42 -40.61 -8.96
CA ALA A 94 -11.56 -39.30 -9.60
C ALA A 94 -12.13 -39.44 -11.01
N LEU A 95 -11.66 -40.42 -11.79
CA LEU A 95 -12.17 -40.72 -13.12
C LEU A 95 -13.66 -41.05 -13.09
N LEU A 96 -14.09 -42.00 -12.25
CA LEU A 96 -15.51 -42.37 -12.10
C LEU A 96 -16.38 -41.17 -11.69
N THR A 97 -15.89 -40.33 -10.78
CA THR A 97 -16.61 -39.15 -10.30
C THR A 97 -16.76 -38.10 -11.39
N ASN A 98 -15.71 -37.87 -12.19
CA ASN A 98 -15.73 -36.86 -13.26
C ASN A 98 -16.59 -37.32 -14.46
N VAL A 99 -16.55 -38.60 -14.82
CA VAL A 99 -17.40 -39.17 -15.88
C VAL A 99 -18.88 -39.05 -15.51
N ARG A 100 -19.25 -39.41 -14.28
CA ARG A 100 -20.63 -39.27 -13.79
C ARG A 100 -21.10 -37.82 -13.70
N ALA A 101 -20.17 -36.87 -13.53
CA ALA A 101 -20.50 -35.47 -13.35
C ALA A 101 -20.55 -34.66 -14.66
N GLY A 102 -20.02 -35.20 -15.77
CA GLY A 102 -19.87 -34.47 -17.04
C GLY A 102 -18.84 -33.34 -17.00
N GLU A 103 -18.21 -33.08 -15.84
CA GLU A 103 -17.23 -32.04 -15.62
C GLU A 103 -16.16 -32.49 -14.61
N ILE A 104 -15.00 -31.82 -14.60
CA ILE A 104 -13.91 -32.13 -13.67
C ILE A 104 -14.27 -31.61 -12.26
N LYS A 105 -14.78 -32.49 -11.39
CA LYS A 105 -15.14 -32.17 -9.99
C LYS A 105 -14.04 -32.51 -8.98
N GLN A 106 -13.28 -33.58 -9.22
CA GLN A 106 -12.21 -34.04 -8.33
C GLN A 106 -10.89 -34.25 -9.07
N GLY A 107 -9.79 -33.81 -8.43
CA GLY A 107 -8.44 -34.10 -8.88
C GLY A 107 -7.90 -35.37 -8.22
N GLY A 108 -7.20 -36.21 -8.99
CA GLY A 108 -6.53 -37.42 -8.49
C GLY A 108 -5.02 -37.28 -8.29
N SER A 109 -4.50 -36.04 -8.17
CA SER A 109 -3.05 -35.81 -8.07
C SER A 109 -2.54 -35.99 -6.64
N THR A 110 -1.35 -36.58 -6.50
CA THR A 110 -0.69 -36.83 -5.20
C THR A 110 0.17 -35.65 -4.75
N LEU A 111 0.58 -35.63 -3.48
CA LEU A 111 1.50 -34.61 -2.97
C LEU A 111 2.84 -34.60 -3.72
N THR A 112 3.37 -35.78 -4.06
CA THR A 112 4.61 -35.92 -4.82
C THR A 112 4.49 -35.35 -6.23
N GLN A 113 3.36 -35.59 -6.92
CA GLN A 113 3.08 -34.96 -8.22
C GLN A 113 2.95 -33.44 -8.10
N GLN A 114 2.32 -32.94 -7.04
CA GLN A 114 2.26 -31.50 -6.78
C GLN A 114 3.65 -30.90 -6.53
N LEU A 115 4.52 -31.61 -5.80
CA LEU A 115 5.91 -31.22 -5.57
C LEU A 115 6.69 -31.17 -6.88
N ALA A 116 6.65 -32.24 -7.68
CA ALA A 116 7.32 -32.33 -8.97
C ALA A 116 6.90 -31.17 -9.90
N LYS A 117 5.58 -30.93 -9.98
CA LYS A 117 5.01 -29.81 -10.74
C LYS A 117 5.59 -28.46 -10.29
N ASN A 118 5.69 -28.24 -8.98
CA ASN A 118 6.10 -26.95 -8.43
C ASN A 118 7.63 -26.72 -8.50
N LEU A 119 8.43 -27.78 -8.50
CA LEU A 119 9.89 -27.68 -8.53
C LEU A 119 10.46 -27.61 -9.95
N PHE A 120 9.89 -28.39 -10.88
CA PHE A 120 10.58 -28.71 -12.14
C PHE A 120 9.84 -28.26 -13.40
N LEU A 121 8.54 -27.98 -13.31
CA LEU A 121 7.71 -27.83 -14.50
C LEU A 121 7.11 -26.42 -14.61
N LYS A 122 7.08 -25.89 -15.84
CA LYS A 122 6.38 -24.65 -16.17
C LYS A 122 4.86 -24.84 -16.03
N PRO A 123 4.09 -23.77 -15.74
CA PRO A 123 2.65 -23.84 -15.46
C PRO A 123 1.76 -23.99 -16.72
N ASP A 124 2.12 -24.87 -17.65
CA ASP A 124 1.32 -25.11 -18.87
C ASP A 124 0.10 -26.01 -18.57
N ARG A 125 -0.85 -26.22 -19.48
CA ARG A 125 -1.98 -27.15 -19.26
C ARG A 125 -2.06 -28.22 -20.34
N THR A 126 -1.01 -29.01 -20.46
CA THR A 126 -0.87 -30.06 -21.48
C THR A 126 -0.85 -31.46 -20.86
N LEU A 127 -1.35 -32.46 -21.61
CA LEU A 127 -1.23 -33.89 -21.25
C LEU A 127 0.23 -34.29 -21.08
N ARG A 128 1.11 -33.77 -21.96
CA ARG A 128 2.56 -33.87 -21.87
C ARG A 128 3.09 -33.53 -20.48
N ARG A 129 2.75 -32.35 -19.96
CA ARG A 129 3.20 -31.93 -18.62
C ARG A 129 2.68 -32.89 -17.54
N LYS A 130 1.47 -33.42 -17.69
CA LYS A 130 0.90 -34.35 -16.71
C LYS A 130 1.65 -35.69 -16.69
N VAL A 131 2.15 -36.16 -17.83
CA VAL A 131 3.04 -37.33 -17.91
C VAL A 131 4.39 -37.02 -17.26
N GLN A 132 4.99 -35.85 -17.55
CA GLN A 132 6.24 -35.43 -16.91
C GLN A 132 6.11 -35.32 -15.38
N GLU A 133 4.99 -34.78 -14.86
CA GLU A 133 4.70 -34.76 -13.42
C GLU A 133 4.71 -36.17 -12.81
N LEU A 134 4.16 -37.16 -13.52
CA LEU A 134 4.11 -38.54 -13.05
C LEU A 134 5.50 -39.17 -13.01
N LEU A 135 6.29 -39.02 -14.07
CA LEU A 135 7.66 -39.55 -14.14
C LEU A 135 8.56 -38.94 -13.08
N LEU A 136 8.51 -37.61 -12.93
CA LEU A 136 9.27 -36.90 -11.90
C LEU A 136 8.80 -37.28 -10.48
N ALA A 137 7.51 -37.55 -10.27
CA ALA A 137 7.01 -38.02 -8.98
C ALA A 137 7.55 -39.42 -8.65
N LEU A 138 7.61 -40.34 -9.63
CA LEU A 138 8.21 -41.66 -9.44
C LEU A 138 9.70 -41.55 -9.14
N TRP A 139 10.43 -40.68 -9.85
CA TRP A 139 11.83 -40.40 -9.58
C TRP A 139 12.08 -39.84 -8.17
N LEU A 140 11.26 -38.87 -7.73
CA LEU A 140 11.33 -38.33 -6.37
C LEU A 140 11.14 -39.42 -5.31
N GLU A 141 10.22 -40.37 -5.55
CA GLU A 141 9.91 -41.47 -4.61
C GLU A 141 10.91 -42.62 -4.64
N ALA A 142 11.72 -42.71 -5.68
CA ALA A 142 12.87 -43.60 -5.72
C ALA A 142 14.06 -43.01 -4.93
N LYS A 143 14.22 -41.67 -4.94
CA LYS A 143 15.35 -40.98 -4.34
C LYS A 143 15.13 -40.53 -2.89
N PHE A 144 13.89 -40.22 -2.51
CA PHE A 144 13.55 -39.64 -1.21
C PHE A 144 12.50 -40.48 -0.48
N SER A 145 12.61 -40.52 0.85
CA SER A 145 11.59 -41.11 1.72
C SER A 145 10.32 -40.26 1.72
N LYS A 146 9.18 -40.84 2.16
CA LYS A 146 7.92 -40.10 2.28
C LYS A 146 8.02 -38.88 3.19
N GLU A 147 8.76 -38.99 4.28
CA GLU A 147 8.98 -37.89 5.22
C GLU A 147 9.83 -36.78 4.60
N GLN A 148 10.85 -37.13 3.81
CA GLN A 148 11.65 -36.18 3.05
C GLN A 148 10.83 -35.48 1.96
N ILE A 149 10.00 -36.22 1.22
CA ILE A 149 9.09 -35.63 0.21
C ILE A 149 8.10 -34.67 0.88
N PHE A 150 7.52 -35.08 2.01
CA PHE A 150 6.63 -34.20 2.76
C PHE A 150 7.35 -32.94 3.24
N THR A 151 8.58 -33.10 3.76
CA THR A 151 9.46 -32.00 4.19
C THR A 151 9.74 -31.02 3.05
N LEU A 152 10.15 -31.52 1.88
CA LEU A 152 10.37 -30.70 0.69
C LEU A 152 9.09 -29.94 0.29
N TYR A 153 7.95 -30.64 0.32
CA TYR A 153 6.65 -30.05 -0.01
C TYR A 153 6.25 -28.91 0.92
N ILE A 154 6.25 -29.14 2.23
CA ILE A 154 5.79 -28.13 3.20
C ILE A 154 6.70 -26.92 3.28
N ASN A 155 7.98 -27.02 2.88
CA ASN A 155 8.90 -25.89 2.87
C ASN A 155 8.85 -25.08 1.57
N ARG A 156 8.26 -25.62 0.50
CA ARG A 156 8.27 -25.00 -0.84
C ARG A 156 6.91 -24.62 -1.37
N VAL A 157 5.83 -25.18 -0.84
CA VAL A 157 4.49 -24.93 -1.38
C VAL A 157 4.05 -23.47 -1.19
N TYR A 158 3.51 -22.87 -2.25
CA TYR A 158 2.98 -21.51 -2.19
C TYR A 158 1.66 -21.47 -1.42
N LEU A 159 1.58 -20.62 -0.40
CA LEU A 159 0.45 -20.49 0.52
C LEU A 159 -0.20 -19.09 0.48
N GLY A 160 0.01 -18.37 -0.63
CA GLY A 160 -0.64 -17.09 -0.89
C GLY A 160 0.12 -15.91 -0.31
N SER A 161 -0.19 -14.69 -0.79
CA SER A 161 0.36 -13.44 -0.24
C SER A 161 1.89 -13.40 -0.15
N GLY A 162 2.58 -14.02 -1.12
CA GLY A 162 4.04 -14.10 -1.19
C GLY A 162 4.68 -15.16 -0.29
N THR A 163 3.93 -15.95 0.48
CA THR A 163 4.54 -16.95 1.38
C THR A 163 4.75 -18.29 0.70
N TYR A 164 5.98 -18.79 0.79
CA TYR A 164 6.39 -20.12 0.38
C TYR A 164 6.78 -20.91 1.63
N GLY A 165 6.11 -22.05 1.80
CA GLY A 165 6.27 -22.93 2.94
C GLY A 165 5.32 -22.62 4.10
N VAL A 166 4.97 -23.68 4.84
CA VAL A 166 3.98 -23.69 5.93
C VAL A 166 4.42 -22.81 7.09
N ASP A 167 5.71 -22.76 7.38
CA ASP A 167 6.28 -21.94 8.46
C ASP A 167 6.17 -20.43 8.18
N ALA A 168 6.42 -20.03 6.93
CA ALA A 168 6.23 -18.65 6.45
C ALA A 168 4.76 -18.24 6.56
N ALA A 169 3.86 -19.12 6.12
CA ALA A 169 2.43 -18.91 6.16
C ALA A 169 1.92 -18.82 7.60
N SER A 170 2.39 -19.67 8.51
CA SER A 170 2.00 -19.65 9.93
C SER A 170 2.38 -18.32 10.59
N ARG A 171 3.64 -17.89 10.44
CA ARG A 171 4.10 -16.58 10.96
C ARG A 171 3.31 -15.44 10.36
N ARG A 172 3.03 -15.49 9.06
CA ARG A 172 2.26 -14.44 8.38
C ARG A 172 0.82 -14.38 8.87
N TYR A 173 0.11 -15.50 8.90
CA TYR A 173 -1.34 -15.55 9.15
C TYR A 173 -1.73 -15.62 10.64
N PHE A 174 -0.86 -16.16 11.49
CA PHE A 174 -1.15 -16.39 12.91
C PHE A 174 -0.13 -15.75 13.84
N GLY A 175 1.07 -15.42 13.34
CA GLY A 175 2.11 -14.78 14.13
C GLY A 175 2.92 -15.76 14.97
N THR A 176 2.80 -17.06 14.69
CA THR A 176 3.43 -18.17 15.42
C THR A 176 4.16 -19.08 14.45
N SER A 177 5.20 -19.78 14.92
CA SER A 177 5.88 -20.81 14.11
C SER A 177 4.93 -21.96 13.80
N ALA A 178 5.11 -22.60 12.64
CA ALA A 178 4.36 -23.81 12.29
C ALA A 178 4.59 -24.94 13.29
N ARG A 179 5.73 -24.96 14.00
CA ARG A 179 6.02 -25.90 15.10
C ARG A 179 5.02 -25.81 16.26
N LYS A 180 4.35 -24.66 16.41
CA LYS A 180 3.40 -24.39 17.51
C LYS A 180 1.99 -24.08 17.00
N ILE A 181 1.68 -24.44 15.75
CA ILE A 181 0.39 -24.11 15.13
C ILE A 181 -0.75 -24.92 15.75
N GLY A 182 -1.91 -24.29 15.98
CA GLY A 182 -3.10 -25.00 16.47
C GLY A 182 -3.82 -25.80 15.38
N LEU A 183 -4.71 -26.72 15.77
CA LEU A 183 -5.48 -27.56 14.83
C LEU A 183 -6.35 -26.72 13.86
N HIS A 184 -7.01 -25.67 14.34
CA HIS A 184 -7.84 -24.81 13.47
C HIS A 184 -6.98 -24.05 12.44
N GLU A 185 -5.84 -23.54 12.87
CA GLU A 185 -4.88 -22.82 12.04
C GLU A 185 -4.24 -23.76 11.00
N ALA A 186 -3.90 -24.98 11.39
CA ALA A 186 -3.45 -26.04 10.49
C ALA A 186 -4.51 -26.38 9.42
N ALA A 187 -5.79 -26.46 9.81
CA ALA A 187 -6.88 -26.67 8.87
C ALA A 187 -7.02 -25.50 7.88
N VAL A 188 -6.80 -24.26 8.34
CA VAL A 188 -6.74 -23.09 7.44
C VAL A 188 -5.58 -23.24 6.45
N ILE A 189 -4.35 -23.51 6.92
CA ILE A 189 -3.17 -23.66 6.05
C ILE A 189 -3.37 -24.75 5.01
N ALA A 190 -3.78 -25.95 5.41
CA ALA A 190 -4.07 -27.05 4.48
C ALA A 190 -5.17 -26.65 3.47
N GLY A 191 -6.16 -25.88 3.93
CA GLY A 191 -7.20 -25.32 3.07
C GLY A 191 -6.68 -24.40 1.95
N LEU A 192 -5.57 -23.70 2.18
CA LEU A 192 -4.96 -22.78 1.21
C LEU A 192 -4.40 -23.50 -0.01
N LEU A 193 -3.90 -24.73 0.14
CA LEU A 193 -3.22 -25.48 -0.92
C LEU A 193 -4.02 -25.55 -2.23
N LYS A 194 -5.34 -25.72 -2.13
CA LYS A 194 -6.23 -25.76 -3.30
C LYS A 194 -6.27 -24.46 -4.11
N ALA A 195 -6.26 -23.30 -3.44
CA ALA A 195 -6.30 -21.99 -4.11
C ALA A 195 -5.76 -20.90 -3.18
N PRO A 196 -4.42 -20.78 -3.05
CA PRO A 196 -3.80 -20.00 -1.97
C PRO A 196 -4.22 -18.53 -1.95
N SER A 197 -4.29 -17.89 -3.12
CA SER A 197 -4.71 -16.48 -3.25
C SER A 197 -6.21 -16.26 -3.04
N ARG A 198 -7.07 -17.27 -3.25
CA ARG A 198 -8.52 -17.16 -3.08
C ARG A 198 -8.92 -17.35 -1.62
N TYR A 199 -8.30 -18.32 -0.96
CA TYR A 199 -8.62 -18.70 0.42
C TYR A 199 -7.73 -18.02 1.46
N SER A 200 -6.81 -17.15 1.04
CA SER A 200 -5.96 -16.40 1.96
C SER A 200 -6.80 -15.60 2.99
N PRO A 201 -6.50 -15.74 4.31
CA PRO A 201 -7.17 -14.96 5.35
C PRO A 201 -6.99 -13.45 5.19
N LEU A 202 -5.92 -13.01 4.49
CA LEU A 202 -5.66 -11.62 4.16
C LEU A 202 -6.67 -11.02 3.17
N ARG A 203 -7.21 -11.86 2.30
CA ARG A 203 -8.21 -11.46 1.31
C ARG A 203 -9.62 -11.57 1.87
N SER A 204 -9.94 -12.71 2.50
CA SER A 204 -11.25 -12.96 3.08
C SER A 204 -11.14 -14.01 4.19
N ALA A 205 -11.27 -13.55 5.44
CA ALA A 205 -11.33 -14.44 6.61
C ALA A 205 -12.49 -15.43 6.52
N GLU A 206 -13.62 -15.00 5.93
CA GLU A 206 -14.80 -15.87 5.76
C GLU A 206 -14.56 -16.98 4.74
N ALA A 207 -13.92 -16.68 3.61
CA ALA A 207 -13.54 -17.70 2.63
C ALA A 207 -12.53 -18.70 3.21
N ALA A 208 -11.57 -18.21 4.00
CA ALA A 208 -10.61 -19.05 4.72
C ALA A 208 -11.31 -19.99 5.70
N LYS A 209 -12.24 -19.48 6.54
CA LYS A 209 -13.02 -20.29 7.50
C LYS A 209 -13.87 -21.35 6.80
N LYS A 210 -14.60 -20.98 5.75
CA LYS A 210 -15.41 -21.95 4.97
C LYS A 210 -14.53 -23.06 4.39
N ARG A 211 -13.34 -22.72 3.91
CA ARG A 211 -12.40 -23.71 3.38
C ARG A 211 -11.80 -24.59 4.49
N ALA A 212 -11.46 -24.01 5.64
CA ALA A 212 -10.99 -24.76 6.81
C ALA A 212 -12.04 -25.77 7.32
N LYS A 213 -13.33 -25.40 7.29
CA LYS A 213 -14.43 -26.35 7.60
C LYS A 213 -14.38 -27.60 6.72
N VAL A 214 -14.12 -27.45 5.42
CA VAL A 214 -13.97 -28.60 4.50
C VAL A 214 -12.80 -29.49 4.90
N VAL A 215 -11.69 -28.88 5.34
CA VAL A 215 -10.51 -29.62 5.82
C VAL A 215 -10.83 -30.40 7.09
N LEU A 216 -11.45 -29.75 8.08
CA LEU A 216 -11.88 -30.41 9.32
C LEU A 216 -12.83 -31.57 9.04
N SER A 217 -13.80 -31.41 8.13
CA SER A 217 -14.68 -32.52 7.72
C SER A 217 -13.92 -33.66 7.04
N ALA A 218 -12.86 -33.37 6.29
CA ALA A 218 -12.01 -34.41 5.71
C ALA A 218 -11.21 -35.16 6.79
N MET A 219 -10.72 -34.45 7.82
CA MET A 219 -10.03 -35.05 8.96
C MET A 219 -10.94 -35.95 9.80
N VAL A 220 -12.21 -35.56 10.02
CA VAL A 220 -13.23 -36.40 10.66
C VAL A 220 -13.46 -37.69 9.86
N LYS A 221 -13.64 -37.58 8.53
CA LYS A 221 -13.83 -38.76 7.66
C LYS A 221 -12.62 -39.71 7.67
N SER A 222 -11.42 -39.18 7.90
CA SER A 222 -10.20 -39.97 8.07
C SER A 222 -9.93 -40.41 9.51
N LYS A 223 -10.88 -40.18 10.44
CA LYS A 223 -10.78 -40.52 11.87
C LYS A 223 -9.59 -39.87 12.61
N PHE A 224 -9.09 -38.74 12.11
CA PHE A 224 -8.00 -38.00 12.78
C PHE A 224 -8.48 -37.12 13.93
N ILE A 225 -9.75 -36.69 13.89
CA ILE A 225 -10.38 -35.87 14.93
C ILE A 225 -11.84 -36.30 15.12
N SER A 226 -12.42 -35.97 16.27
CA SER A 226 -13.84 -36.23 16.57
C SER A 226 -14.77 -35.21 15.89
N VAL A 227 -16.05 -35.57 15.76
CA VAL A 227 -17.10 -34.69 15.20
C VAL A 227 -17.30 -33.46 16.10
N GLU A 228 -17.25 -33.66 17.42
CA GLU A 228 -17.40 -32.64 18.45
C GLU A 228 -16.28 -31.61 18.34
N THR A 229 -15.04 -32.08 18.19
CA THR A 229 -13.85 -31.23 18.01
C THR A 229 -13.99 -30.37 16.76
N ALA A 230 -14.39 -30.96 15.64
CA ALA A 230 -14.58 -30.23 14.38
C ALA A 230 -15.68 -29.15 14.52
N ASN A 231 -16.81 -29.47 15.16
CA ASN A 231 -17.92 -28.55 15.38
C ASN A 231 -17.54 -27.38 16.29
N TYR A 232 -16.77 -27.64 17.34
CA TYR A 232 -16.25 -26.61 18.25
C TYR A 232 -15.33 -25.63 17.50
N LEU A 233 -14.39 -26.14 16.70
CA LEU A 233 -13.44 -25.29 15.97
C LEU A 233 -14.11 -24.43 14.89
N VAL A 234 -15.12 -24.95 14.18
CA VAL A 234 -15.88 -24.18 13.19
C VAL A 234 -16.58 -22.97 13.81
N LYS A 235 -17.05 -23.08 15.05
CA LYS A 235 -17.69 -21.98 15.79
C LYS A 235 -16.68 -21.01 16.41
N THR A 236 -15.45 -21.45 16.64
CA THR A 236 -14.41 -20.65 17.30
C THR A 236 -13.88 -19.55 16.35
N PRO A 237 -13.83 -18.28 16.76
CA PRO A 237 -13.24 -17.22 15.95
C PRO A 237 -11.76 -17.48 15.65
N LEU A 238 -11.37 -17.36 14.38
CA LEU A 238 -9.98 -17.50 13.96
C LEU A 238 -9.15 -16.33 14.49
N LYS A 239 -8.15 -16.62 15.33
CA LYS A 239 -7.20 -15.63 15.85
C LYS A 239 -6.15 -15.32 14.78
N LEU A 240 -6.37 -14.27 13.99
CA LEU A 240 -5.38 -13.79 13.02
C LEU A 240 -4.30 -12.94 13.72
N SER A 241 -3.06 -13.01 13.22
CA SER A 241 -1.95 -12.17 13.69
C SER A 241 -2.34 -10.69 13.78
N LYS A 242 -1.94 -10.02 14.86
CA LYS A 242 -2.10 -8.55 15.02
C LYS A 242 -1.40 -7.77 13.89
N SER A 243 -0.38 -8.35 13.26
CA SER A 243 0.29 -7.79 12.07
C SER A 243 -0.67 -7.73 10.86
N LEU A 244 -1.58 -8.69 10.70
CA LEU A 244 -2.53 -8.73 9.58
C LEU A 244 -3.61 -7.66 9.69
N SER A 245 -3.98 -7.27 10.91
CA SER A 245 -4.88 -6.13 11.14
C SER A 245 -4.26 -4.79 10.71
N ARG A 246 -2.92 -4.70 10.63
CA ARG A 246 -2.16 -3.52 10.17
C ARG A 246 -2.04 -3.42 8.64
N SER A 247 -2.44 -4.48 7.92
CA SER A 247 -2.07 -4.79 6.53
C SER A 247 -2.29 -3.66 5.51
N GLN A 248 -3.33 -2.83 5.59
CA GLN A 248 -3.56 -1.80 4.55
C GLN A 248 -2.90 -0.44 4.80
N THR A 249 -2.26 -0.22 5.95
CA THR A 249 -1.91 1.14 6.38
C THR A 249 -0.73 1.71 5.61
N HIS A 250 0.17 0.86 5.11
CA HIS A 250 1.47 1.27 4.57
C HIS A 250 1.57 1.19 3.05
N PHE A 251 0.53 0.69 2.37
CA PHE A 251 0.66 0.29 0.97
C PHE A 251 0.91 1.46 0.01
N TYR A 252 0.26 2.60 0.19
CA TYR A 252 0.53 3.78 -0.65
C TYR A 252 1.98 4.28 -0.52
N PHE A 253 2.53 4.27 0.71
CA PHE A 253 3.93 4.63 0.96
C PHE A 253 4.88 3.58 0.38
N SER A 254 4.60 2.31 0.63
CA SER A 254 5.44 1.19 0.15
C SER A 254 5.49 1.14 -1.37
N ASP A 255 4.36 1.30 -2.05
CA ASP A 255 4.25 1.36 -3.50
C ASP A 255 4.99 2.59 -4.09
N TRP A 256 5.02 3.71 -3.35
CA TRP A 256 5.84 4.88 -3.72
C TRP A 256 7.34 4.61 -3.61
N VAL A 257 7.78 3.88 -2.58
CA VAL A 257 9.17 3.43 -2.36
C VAL A 257 9.59 2.42 -3.43
N LEU A 258 8.82 1.34 -3.59
CA LEU A 258 9.15 0.22 -4.48
C LEU A 258 9.38 0.67 -5.93
N ARG A 259 8.54 1.58 -6.44
CA ARG A 259 8.70 2.14 -7.80
C ARG A 259 9.97 2.95 -8.02
N ARG A 260 10.69 3.32 -6.95
CA ARG A 260 11.91 4.14 -7.02
C ARG A 260 13.17 3.36 -6.68
N LEU A 261 13.06 2.14 -6.13
CA LEU A 261 14.22 1.38 -5.66
C LEU A 261 15.25 1.15 -6.76
N GLU A 262 14.81 0.76 -7.96
CA GLU A 262 15.71 0.54 -9.09
C GLU A 262 16.46 1.81 -9.51
N GLY A 263 15.88 3.00 -9.28
CA GLY A 263 16.55 4.27 -9.51
C GLY A 263 17.70 4.57 -8.52
N PHE A 264 17.79 3.84 -7.41
CA PHE A 264 18.87 3.97 -6.42
C PHE A 264 19.92 2.88 -6.52
N VAL A 265 19.54 1.64 -6.86
CA VAL A 265 20.43 0.47 -6.82
C VAL A 265 20.58 -0.25 -8.16
N GLY A 266 19.93 0.23 -9.23
CA GLY A 266 19.86 -0.47 -10.50
C GLY A 266 18.94 -1.70 -10.46
N ALA A 267 19.23 -2.69 -11.30
CA ALA A 267 18.46 -3.93 -11.32
C ALA A 267 18.55 -4.67 -9.98
N ILE A 268 17.41 -4.98 -9.39
CA ILE A 268 17.34 -5.70 -8.11
C ILE A 268 17.66 -7.17 -8.38
N THR A 269 18.87 -7.61 -8.03
CA THR A 269 19.36 -9.00 -8.21
C THR A 269 19.50 -9.78 -6.91
N THR A 270 19.54 -9.10 -5.76
CA THR A 270 19.65 -9.68 -4.42
C THR A 270 18.56 -9.13 -3.50
N ASP A 271 18.26 -9.83 -2.39
CA ASP A 271 17.30 -9.28 -1.43
C ASP A 271 17.80 -7.97 -0.85
N LEU A 272 16.86 -7.07 -0.58
CA LEU A 272 17.12 -5.74 -0.08
C LEU A 272 16.45 -5.51 1.28
N VAL A 273 17.16 -4.81 2.15
CA VAL A 273 16.62 -4.19 3.36
C VAL A 273 16.61 -2.68 3.15
N VAL A 274 15.42 -2.09 3.11
CA VAL A 274 15.21 -0.67 2.80
C VAL A 274 14.75 0.05 4.07
N TYR A 275 15.58 0.95 4.57
CA TYR A 275 15.24 1.85 5.67
C TYR A 275 14.52 3.07 5.12
N THR A 276 13.35 3.38 5.69
CA THR A 276 12.48 4.43 5.20
C THR A 276 12.22 5.51 6.25
N THR A 277 11.71 6.65 5.81
CA THR A 277 11.33 7.79 6.66
C THR A 277 9.96 7.63 7.30
N MET A 278 9.17 6.62 6.90
CA MET A 278 7.79 6.49 7.33
C MET A 278 7.69 6.32 8.84
N ASP A 279 6.72 6.97 9.47
CA ASP A 279 6.35 6.71 10.85
C ASP A 279 5.08 5.84 10.86
N SER A 280 5.21 4.59 11.31
CA SER A 280 4.11 3.63 11.35
C SER A 280 2.96 4.06 12.27
N GLN A 281 3.21 4.88 13.28
CA GLN A 281 2.17 5.40 14.15
C GLN A 281 1.42 6.56 13.49
N MET A 282 2.13 7.55 12.95
CA MET A 282 1.53 8.68 12.21
C MET A 282 0.69 8.15 11.05
N GLN A 283 1.22 7.20 10.27
CA GLN A 283 0.51 6.56 9.17
C GLN A 283 -0.83 5.93 9.64
N ARG A 284 -0.83 5.23 10.78
CA ARG A 284 -2.05 4.64 11.39
C ARG A 284 -3.01 5.69 11.92
N ILE A 285 -2.53 6.79 12.47
CA ILE A 285 -3.38 7.89 12.95
C ILE A 285 -4.08 8.55 11.76
N ALA A 286 -3.34 8.85 10.69
CA ALA A 286 -3.86 9.45 9.48
C ALA A 286 -4.89 8.54 8.77
N GLN A 287 -4.58 7.25 8.58
CA GLN A 287 -5.49 6.30 7.93
C GLN A 287 -6.81 6.14 8.71
N ARG A 288 -6.74 6.07 10.04
CA ARG A 288 -7.94 6.03 10.89
C ARG A 288 -8.71 7.35 10.82
N GLY A 289 -8.02 8.49 10.75
CA GLY A 289 -8.63 9.81 10.61
C GLY A 289 -9.40 9.96 9.30
N ILE A 290 -8.81 9.56 8.18
CA ILE A 290 -9.46 9.53 6.86
C ILE A 290 -10.68 8.62 6.88
N ARG A 291 -10.53 7.37 7.32
CA ARG A 291 -11.64 6.39 7.36
C ARG A 291 -12.80 6.91 8.20
N LYS A 292 -12.54 7.32 9.45
CA LYS A 292 -13.57 7.88 10.34
C LYS A 292 -14.29 9.08 9.73
N THR A 293 -13.59 9.93 8.98
CA THR A 293 -14.18 11.08 8.31
C THR A 293 -15.11 10.65 7.18
N ILE A 294 -14.64 9.79 6.27
CA ILE A 294 -15.41 9.34 5.10
C ILE A 294 -16.56 8.42 5.51
N ASP A 295 -16.36 7.51 6.46
CA ASP A 295 -17.41 6.62 6.96
C ASP A 295 -18.58 7.42 7.56
N ARG A 296 -18.26 8.50 8.28
CA ARG A 296 -19.25 9.33 8.97
C ARG A 296 -19.93 10.33 8.04
N TYR A 297 -19.18 10.97 7.14
CA TYR A 297 -19.67 12.11 6.36
C TYR A 297 -19.74 11.86 4.86
N GLY A 298 -19.15 10.78 4.34
CA GLY A 298 -19.03 10.51 2.91
C GLY A 298 -20.36 10.51 2.18
N ARG A 299 -21.40 9.87 2.74
CA ARG A 299 -22.75 9.84 2.15
C ARG A 299 -23.42 11.22 2.21
N SER A 300 -23.51 11.84 3.40
CA SER A 300 -24.24 13.09 3.59
C SER A 300 -23.57 14.30 2.92
N ARG A 301 -22.25 14.25 2.73
CA ARG A 301 -21.44 15.30 2.13
C ARG A 301 -20.94 14.99 0.72
N LYS A 302 -21.28 13.82 0.17
CA LYS A 302 -20.80 13.33 -1.14
C LYS A 302 -19.26 13.34 -1.26
N ILE A 303 -18.57 12.87 -0.22
CA ILE A 303 -17.09 12.74 -0.20
C ILE A 303 -16.74 11.29 -0.53
N GLY A 304 -16.16 11.07 -1.71
CA GLY A 304 -15.73 9.74 -2.16
C GLY A 304 -14.31 9.39 -1.73
N GLN A 305 -13.40 10.37 -1.70
CA GLN A 305 -11.96 10.15 -1.47
C GLN A 305 -11.34 11.23 -0.58
N ALA A 306 -10.21 10.86 0.02
CA ALA A 306 -9.32 11.78 0.72
C ALA A 306 -7.88 11.29 0.64
N ALA A 307 -6.94 12.23 0.67
CA ALA A 307 -5.50 11.97 0.71
C ALA A 307 -4.85 12.81 1.82
N LEU A 308 -3.75 12.31 2.37
CA LEU A 308 -2.97 13.00 3.40
C LEU A 308 -1.48 12.73 3.18
N VAL A 309 -0.69 13.79 3.21
CA VAL A 309 0.77 13.75 3.20
C VAL A 309 1.25 14.46 4.46
N ALA A 310 2.17 13.85 5.21
CA ALA A 310 2.89 14.52 6.27
C ALA A 310 4.39 14.29 6.11
N MET A 311 5.17 15.36 6.22
CA MET A 311 6.62 15.34 6.12
C MET A 311 7.25 16.31 7.13
N THR A 312 8.48 16.03 7.55
CA THR A 312 9.29 16.99 8.30
C THR A 312 9.66 18.19 7.40
N PRO A 313 10.03 19.35 7.95
CA PRO A 313 10.42 20.52 7.17
C PRO A 313 11.64 20.30 6.25
N ASN A 314 12.48 19.29 6.53
CA ASN A 314 13.60 18.89 5.66
C ASN A 314 13.20 17.86 4.59
N GLY A 315 11.91 17.50 4.49
CA GLY A 315 11.37 16.64 3.43
C GLY A 315 11.31 15.14 3.74
N ALA A 316 11.64 14.68 4.95
CA ALA A 316 11.46 13.26 5.28
C ALA A 316 9.95 12.94 5.36
N VAL A 317 9.44 12.14 4.43
CA VAL A 317 8.01 11.84 4.33
C VAL A 317 7.64 10.84 5.43
N ARG A 318 6.92 11.30 6.45
CA ARG A 318 6.49 10.48 7.60
C ARG A 318 5.19 9.73 7.32
N THR A 319 4.32 10.28 6.48
CA THR A 319 3.02 9.69 6.15
C THR A 319 2.63 9.97 4.70
N LEU A 320 2.16 8.94 3.99
CA LEU A 320 1.63 9.06 2.63
C LEU A 320 0.39 8.19 2.47
N ILE A 321 -0.78 8.82 2.33
CA ILE A 321 -2.06 8.15 2.07
C ILE A 321 -2.69 8.72 0.82
N GLY A 322 -2.87 7.87 -0.19
CA GLY A 322 -3.40 8.24 -1.50
C GLY A 322 -4.90 8.04 -1.69
N GLY A 323 -5.63 7.57 -0.67
CA GLY A 323 -7.06 7.31 -0.81
C GLY A 323 -7.71 6.70 0.43
N TYR A 324 -9.04 6.56 0.37
CA TYR A 324 -9.85 6.01 1.46
C TYR A 324 -9.53 4.53 1.75
N ASN A 325 -9.38 3.71 0.70
CA ASN A 325 -9.14 2.28 0.82
C ASN A 325 -8.27 1.77 -0.34
N TYR A 326 -7.02 1.43 -0.03
CA TYR A 326 -6.05 0.90 -0.99
C TYR A 326 -6.52 -0.38 -1.69
N GLY A 327 -7.19 -1.29 -0.96
CA GLY A 327 -7.68 -2.55 -1.53
C GLY A 327 -8.82 -2.36 -2.55
N LYS A 328 -9.47 -1.19 -2.58
CA LYS A 328 -10.46 -0.84 -3.61
C LYS A 328 -9.88 -0.03 -4.75
N SER A 329 -8.87 0.80 -4.49
CA SER A 329 -8.23 1.65 -5.48
C SER A 329 -6.78 1.88 -5.07
N GLN A 330 -5.85 1.53 -5.95
CA GLN A 330 -4.41 1.72 -5.72
C GLN A 330 -3.91 3.06 -6.27
N PHE A 331 -4.78 3.81 -6.97
CA PHE A 331 -4.46 5.15 -7.48
C PHE A 331 -4.12 6.10 -6.34
N ASN A 332 -2.88 6.59 -6.31
CA ASN A 332 -2.36 7.41 -5.23
C ASN A 332 -2.65 8.91 -5.50
N ARG A 333 -3.76 9.39 -4.95
CA ARG A 333 -4.22 10.78 -5.14
C ARG A 333 -3.33 11.82 -4.45
N ALA A 334 -2.40 11.40 -3.60
CA ALA A 334 -1.47 12.34 -2.99
C ALA A 334 -0.46 12.87 -4.02
N PHE A 335 0.01 12.03 -4.96
CA PHE A 335 1.03 12.43 -5.94
C PHE A 335 0.60 12.29 -7.41
N GLN A 336 -0.39 11.44 -7.73
CA GLN A 336 -0.83 11.21 -9.12
C GLN A 336 -2.04 12.06 -9.52
N ALA A 337 -2.85 12.51 -8.56
CA ALA A 337 -4.03 13.31 -8.85
C ALA A 337 -3.65 14.79 -8.90
N LEU A 338 -3.65 15.35 -10.11
CA LEU A 338 -3.63 16.80 -10.31
C LEU A 338 -5.03 17.33 -10.06
N ARG A 339 -5.13 18.32 -9.15
CA ARG A 339 -6.40 18.90 -8.73
C ARG A 339 -6.23 20.39 -8.48
N GLN A 340 -7.30 21.16 -8.64
CA GLN A 340 -7.26 22.60 -8.40
C GLN A 340 -7.08 22.88 -6.89
N PRO A 341 -5.95 23.46 -6.45
CA PRO A 341 -5.69 23.77 -5.04
C PRO A 341 -6.57 24.91 -4.52
N GLY A 342 -7.19 25.68 -5.43
CA GLY A 342 -7.98 26.85 -5.08
C GLY A 342 -7.14 27.85 -4.28
N SER A 343 -7.75 28.45 -3.26
CA SER A 343 -7.08 29.44 -2.39
C SER A 343 -5.84 28.94 -1.62
N ALA A 344 -5.51 27.64 -1.62
CA ALA A 344 -4.24 27.17 -1.06
C ALA A 344 -3.03 27.63 -1.90
N PHE A 345 -3.24 27.95 -3.18
CA PHE A 345 -2.23 28.53 -4.07
C PHE A 345 -1.82 29.96 -3.67
N LYS A 346 -2.64 30.67 -2.88
CA LYS A 346 -2.35 32.05 -2.46
C LYS A 346 -1.06 32.19 -1.66
N LEU A 347 -0.46 31.11 -1.15
CA LEU A 347 0.90 31.12 -0.63
C LEU A 347 1.85 31.83 -1.61
N PHE A 348 1.90 31.37 -2.87
CA PHE A 348 2.83 31.89 -3.87
C PHE A 348 2.53 33.35 -4.22
N VAL A 349 1.24 33.72 -4.31
CA VAL A 349 0.82 35.10 -4.60
C VAL A 349 1.33 36.06 -3.52
N TYR A 350 1.10 35.73 -2.25
CA TYR A 350 1.49 36.62 -1.15
C TYR A 350 3.00 36.60 -0.93
N LEU A 351 3.65 35.44 -1.09
CA LEU A 351 5.10 35.34 -1.01
C LEU A 351 5.79 36.17 -2.11
N ALA A 352 5.26 36.17 -3.34
CA ALA A 352 5.76 37.03 -4.41
C ALA A 352 5.56 38.52 -4.09
N ALA A 353 4.44 38.88 -3.46
CA ALA A 353 4.22 40.25 -2.96
C ALA A 353 5.27 40.67 -1.94
N LEU A 354 5.56 39.81 -0.96
CA LEU A 354 6.58 40.07 0.05
C LEU A 354 7.97 40.23 -0.58
N GLU A 355 8.34 39.37 -1.53
CA GLU A 355 9.62 39.49 -2.26
C GLU A 355 9.71 40.74 -3.13
N ASN A 356 8.58 41.34 -3.49
CA ASN A 356 8.51 42.62 -4.22
C ASN A 356 8.27 43.82 -3.27
N GLY A 357 8.61 43.68 -1.98
CA GLY A 357 8.69 44.79 -1.03
C GLY A 357 7.39 45.13 -0.31
N MET A 358 6.30 44.38 -0.51
CA MET A 358 5.09 44.56 0.30
C MET A 358 5.28 43.98 1.71
N ALA A 359 4.64 44.59 2.69
CA ALA A 359 4.64 44.12 4.08
C ALA A 359 3.25 43.63 4.53
N PRO A 360 3.16 42.75 5.54
CA PRO A 360 1.87 42.26 6.07
C PRO A 360 0.89 43.36 6.51
N GLY A 361 1.39 44.52 6.92
CA GLY A 361 0.60 45.69 7.35
C GLY A 361 0.12 46.58 6.20
N ASP A 362 0.64 46.40 4.98
CA ASP A 362 0.29 47.26 3.85
C ASP A 362 -1.19 47.15 3.52
N SER A 363 -1.77 48.30 3.17
CA SER A 363 -3.18 48.41 2.82
C SER A 363 -3.43 48.12 1.34
N ILE A 364 -4.49 47.39 1.07
CA ILE A 364 -4.96 47.09 -0.29
C ILE A 364 -6.49 47.14 -0.34
N ILE A 365 -7.02 47.68 -1.43
CA ILE A 365 -8.46 47.87 -1.59
C ILE A 365 -9.15 46.61 -2.13
N ASP A 366 -10.07 46.06 -1.34
CA ASP A 366 -11.04 45.06 -1.75
C ASP A 366 -12.27 45.74 -2.35
N ARG A 367 -12.34 45.76 -3.68
CA ARG A 367 -13.46 46.27 -4.48
C ARG A 367 -13.58 45.48 -5.78
N PRO A 368 -14.73 45.55 -6.51
CA PRO A 368 -14.87 44.93 -7.83
C PRO A 368 -13.68 45.21 -8.75
N LEU A 369 -13.26 44.21 -9.51
CA LEU A 369 -12.16 44.32 -10.47
C LEU A 369 -12.52 43.57 -11.75
N SER A 370 -11.96 44.04 -12.86
CA SER A 370 -12.02 43.36 -14.17
C SER A 370 -10.60 43.19 -14.68
N VAL A 371 -10.25 41.99 -15.12
CA VAL A 371 -9.01 41.72 -15.86
C VAL A 371 -9.43 41.28 -17.25
N GLY A 372 -9.35 42.21 -18.21
CA GLY A 372 -10.03 42.05 -19.50
C GLY A 372 -11.53 41.78 -19.29
N LYS A 373 -12.04 40.70 -19.90
CA LYS A 373 -13.44 40.26 -19.80
C LYS A 373 -13.76 39.52 -18.49
N TRP A 374 -12.76 39.11 -17.72
CA TRP A 374 -12.96 38.31 -16.52
C TRP A 374 -13.21 39.18 -15.28
N ARG A 375 -14.31 38.89 -14.55
CA ARG A 375 -14.75 39.62 -13.35
C ARG A 375 -14.79 38.68 -12.14
N PRO A 376 -13.68 38.49 -11.41
CA PRO A 376 -13.66 37.65 -10.21
C PRO A 376 -14.52 38.26 -9.09
N ARG A 377 -15.08 37.39 -8.25
CA ARG A 377 -15.86 37.80 -7.06
C ARG A 377 -15.30 37.14 -5.80
N ASN A 378 -15.48 37.82 -4.68
CA ASN A 378 -15.23 37.26 -3.36
C ASN A 378 -16.24 36.16 -3.04
N TYR A 379 -15.81 35.20 -2.22
CA TYR A 379 -16.72 34.22 -1.66
C TYR A 379 -17.80 34.95 -0.83
N GLY A 380 -19.08 34.73 -1.15
CA GLY A 380 -20.21 35.43 -0.52
C GLY A 380 -20.55 36.80 -1.12
N GLY A 381 -19.82 37.28 -2.13
CA GLY A 381 -20.19 38.45 -2.93
C GLY A 381 -19.98 39.83 -2.30
N LYS A 382 -19.54 39.92 -1.04
CA LYS A 382 -19.28 41.19 -0.34
C LYS A 382 -17.84 41.66 -0.52
N TYR A 383 -17.65 42.98 -0.46
CA TYR A 383 -16.35 43.65 -0.51
C TYR A 383 -16.10 44.36 0.83
N GLN A 384 -14.85 44.37 1.29
CA GLN A 384 -14.48 44.87 2.62
C GLN A 384 -13.84 46.26 2.61
N GLY A 385 -13.69 46.89 1.44
CA GLY A 385 -12.99 48.17 1.32
C GLY A 385 -11.50 47.99 1.58
N THR A 386 -10.88 48.95 2.27
CA THR A 386 -9.44 48.88 2.59
C THR A 386 -9.17 47.83 3.65
N VAL A 387 -8.26 46.91 3.35
CA VAL A 387 -7.82 45.83 4.25
C VAL A 387 -6.30 45.72 4.25
N THR A 388 -5.72 45.20 5.31
CA THR A 388 -4.28 44.86 5.31
C THR A 388 -4.01 43.59 4.50
N LEU A 389 -2.78 43.38 4.02
CA LEU A 389 -2.35 42.10 3.43
C LEU A 389 -2.62 40.92 4.38
N ARG A 390 -2.36 41.11 5.68
CA ARG A 390 -2.65 40.12 6.73
C ARG A 390 -4.13 39.79 6.82
N ASP A 391 -5.02 40.77 6.79
CA ASP A 391 -6.47 40.51 6.83
C ASP A 391 -6.96 39.84 5.53
N ALA A 392 -6.39 40.25 4.40
CA ALA A 392 -6.77 39.74 3.10
C ALA A 392 -6.45 38.25 2.93
N ILE A 393 -5.27 37.79 3.36
CA ILE A 393 -4.93 36.36 3.31
C ILE A 393 -5.72 35.56 4.37
N ALA A 394 -5.91 36.12 5.57
CA ALA A 394 -6.67 35.49 6.65
C ALA A 394 -8.10 35.18 6.21
N LYS A 395 -8.76 36.17 5.59
CA LYS A 395 -10.13 36.04 5.05
C LYS A 395 -10.15 35.45 3.64
N SER A 396 -8.98 35.17 3.06
CA SER A 396 -8.81 34.57 1.74
C SER A 396 -9.52 35.35 0.62
N ILE A 397 -9.41 36.68 0.62
CA ILE A 397 -10.08 37.59 -0.33
C ILE A 397 -9.58 37.34 -1.76
N ASN A 398 -10.49 37.22 -2.74
CA ASN A 398 -10.16 36.82 -4.11
C ASN A 398 -9.68 37.99 -4.95
N THR A 399 -10.41 39.10 -4.91
CA THR A 399 -10.06 40.34 -5.62
C THR A 399 -8.67 40.84 -5.24
N VAL A 400 -8.32 40.82 -3.94
CA VAL A 400 -7.00 41.22 -3.45
C VAL A 400 -5.90 40.31 -3.99
N ALA A 401 -6.10 38.99 -3.98
CA ALA A 401 -5.11 38.05 -4.53
C ALA A 401 -4.87 38.29 -6.04
N VAL A 402 -5.95 38.56 -6.79
CA VAL A 402 -5.84 38.92 -8.21
C VAL A 402 -5.09 40.25 -8.37
N ARG A 403 -5.45 41.30 -7.62
CA ARG A 403 -4.74 42.60 -7.67
C ARG A 403 -3.25 42.46 -7.37
N ILE A 404 -2.88 41.68 -6.37
CA ILE A 404 -1.48 41.39 -6.04
C ILE A 404 -0.79 40.72 -7.22
N THR A 405 -1.41 39.69 -7.78
CA THR A 405 -0.83 38.93 -8.90
C THR A 405 -0.63 39.81 -10.13
N GLU A 406 -1.61 40.66 -10.48
CA GLU A 406 -1.50 41.59 -11.60
C GLU A 406 -0.47 42.70 -11.35
N LYS A 407 -0.32 43.17 -10.10
CA LYS A 407 0.68 44.18 -9.72
C LYS A 407 2.10 43.62 -9.72
N VAL A 408 2.30 42.43 -9.18
CA VAL A 408 3.62 41.78 -9.08
C VAL A 408 4.06 41.20 -10.44
N GLY A 409 3.11 40.68 -11.21
CA GLY A 409 3.33 39.94 -12.45
C GLY A 409 3.06 38.46 -12.27
N ARG A 410 2.30 37.87 -13.20
CA ARG A 410 1.90 36.45 -13.16
C ARG A 410 3.11 35.52 -13.27
N GLU A 411 4.06 35.84 -14.16
CA GLU A 411 5.26 35.02 -14.36
C GLU A 411 6.11 34.93 -13.09
N LYS A 412 6.29 36.03 -12.35
CA LYS A 412 7.00 35.99 -11.07
C LYS A 412 6.34 35.05 -10.05
N VAL A 413 5.00 34.97 -10.05
CA VAL A 413 4.27 34.01 -9.19
C VAL A 413 4.50 32.57 -9.65
N ILE A 414 4.54 32.32 -10.96
CA ILE A 414 4.84 31.01 -11.54
C ILE A 414 6.28 30.61 -11.22
N GLU A 415 7.26 31.46 -11.50
CA GLU A 415 8.68 31.26 -11.21
C GLU A 415 8.89 30.95 -9.73
N LEU A 416 8.24 31.68 -8.83
CA LEU A 416 8.27 31.40 -7.41
C LEU A 416 7.69 30.01 -7.09
N ALA A 417 6.51 29.67 -7.62
CA ALA A 417 5.93 28.35 -7.43
C ALA A 417 6.84 27.22 -7.95
N ARG A 418 7.50 27.42 -9.10
CA ARG A 418 8.52 26.50 -9.63
C ARG A 418 9.72 26.38 -8.70
N ARG A 419 10.24 27.51 -8.20
CA ARG A 419 11.36 27.58 -7.26
C ARG A 419 11.07 26.82 -5.96
N LEU A 420 9.83 26.84 -5.48
CA LEU A 420 9.38 26.08 -4.31
C LEU A 420 9.00 24.62 -4.61
N GLY A 421 9.22 24.12 -5.84
CA GLY A 421 9.10 22.70 -6.17
C GLY A 421 7.78 22.27 -6.84
N ILE A 422 6.96 23.21 -7.34
CA ILE A 422 5.80 22.84 -8.18
C ILE A 422 6.28 22.46 -9.58
N THR A 423 6.09 21.19 -9.97
CA THR A 423 6.45 20.66 -11.29
C THR A 423 5.26 20.55 -12.24
N SER A 424 4.03 20.54 -11.72
CA SER A 424 2.79 20.60 -12.47
C SER A 424 2.72 21.80 -13.44
N ASP A 425 2.05 21.61 -14.59
CA ASP A 425 1.87 22.67 -15.58
C ASP A 425 1.06 23.86 -15.01
N MET A 426 1.54 25.07 -15.28
CA MET A 426 0.94 26.31 -14.80
C MET A 426 0.82 27.30 -15.95
N LYS A 427 -0.38 27.83 -16.13
CA LYS A 427 -0.68 28.78 -17.21
C LYS A 427 -0.77 30.19 -16.65
N SER A 428 -0.21 31.15 -17.39
CA SER A 428 -0.22 32.58 -17.05
C SER A 428 -1.57 33.26 -17.31
N HIS A 429 -2.63 32.72 -16.69
CA HIS A 429 -3.99 33.24 -16.80
C HIS A 429 -4.37 34.06 -15.55
N PRO A 430 -5.22 35.10 -15.64
CA PRO A 430 -5.66 35.87 -14.46
C PRO A 430 -6.19 35.02 -13.28
N SER A 431 -6.79 33.87 -13.58
CA SER A 431 -7.34 32.94 -12.59
C SER A 431 -6.27 32.14 -11.83
N LEU A 432 -4.99 32.21 -12.22
CA LEU A 432 -3.86 31.59 -11.51
C LEU A 432 -3.85 31.99 -10.03
N ALA A 433 -4.10 33.27 -9.74
CA ALA A 433 -4.17 33.82 -8.39
C ALA A 433 -5.17 33.10 -7.46
N LEU A 434 -6.13 32.39 -8.05
CA LEU A 434 -7.19 31.67 -7.35
C LEU A 434 -6.99 30.15 -7.37
N GLY A 435 -5.83 29.66 -7.86
CA GLY A 435 -5.49 28.23 -7.92
C GLY A 435 -6.26 27.46 -8.98
N ALA A 436 -6.39 28.05 -10.18
CA ALA A 436 -7.04 27.40 -11.33
C ALA A 436 -6.15 26.35 -12.02
N SER A 437 -4.82 26.47 -11.90
CA SER A 437 -3.88 25.43 -12.33
C SER A 437 -3.87 24.27 -11.34
N GLU A 438 -3.88 23.05 -11.87
CA GLU A 438 -3.91 21.83 -11.06
C GLU A 438 -2.52 21.49 -10.53
N VAL A 439 -2.44 21.03 -9.29
CA VAL A 439 -1.21 20.54 -8.65
C VAL A 439 -1.51 19.26 -7.86
N SER A 440 -0.48 18.48 -7.56
CA SER A 440 -0.63 17.37 -6.62
C SER A 440 -0.61 17.85 -5.16
N LEU A 441 -1.23 17.07 -4.26
CA LEU A 441 -1.14 17.33 -2.82
C LEU A 441 0.31 17.28 -2.33
N PHE A 442 1.10 16.38 -2.90
CA PHE A 442 2.49 16.16 -2.54
C PHE A 442 3.35 17.39 -2.83
N GLU A 443 3.28 17.93 -4.06
CA GLU A 443 4.00 19.15 -4.44
C GLU A 443 3.59 20.34 -3.59
N LEU A 444 2.29 20.55 -3.40
CA LEU A 444 1.80 21.67 -2.60
C LEU A 444 2.25 21.56 -1.13
N THR A 445 2.25 20.35 -0.55
CA THR A 445 2.72 20.14 0.82
C THR A 445 4.24 20.36 0.93
N ALA A 446 5.01 19.92 -0.06
CA ALA A 446 6.45 20.16 -0.12
C ALA A 446 6.78 21.65 -0.21
N ALA A 447 6.05 22.42 -1.02
CA ALA A 447 6.23 23.87 -1.14
C ALA A 447 6.00 24.60 0.19
N TYR A 448 5.00 24.19 0.99
CA TYR A 448 4.80 24.76 2.33
C TYR A 448 5.93 24.41 3.31
N SER A 449 6.67 23.32 3.05
CA SER A 449 7.81 22.92 3.90
C SER A 449 8.98 23.87 3.80
N VAL A 450 9.14 24.58 2.68
CA VAL A 450 10.14 25.65 2.51
C VAL A 450 9.89 26.78 3.50
N ILE A 451 8.62 27.15 3.75
CA ILE A 451 8.31 28.18 4.76
C ILE A 451 8.55 27.63 6.16
N ALA A 452 8.10 26.39 6.42
CA ALA A 452 8.23 25.76 7.73
C ALA A 452 9.70 25.55 8.17
N ASN A 453 10.62 25.39 7.22
CA ASN A 453 12.04 25.12 7.52
C ASN A 453 12.93 26.37 7.57
N GLY A 454 12.37 27.59 7.41
CA GLY A 454 13.16 28.82 7.40
C GLY A 454 13.58 29.32 6.01
N GLY A 455 13.06 28.76 4.92
CA GLY A 455 13.27 29.25 3.55
C GLY A 455 14.26 28.43 2.73
N TYR A 456 14.66 27.25 3.19
CA TYR A 456 15.63 26.38 2.55
C TYR A 456 14.99 25.38 1.58
N SER A 457 15.76 24.93 0.59
CA SER A 457 15.35 23.92 -0.38
C SER A 457 14.95 22.62 0.29
N VAL A 458 13.80 22.06 -0.14
CA VAL A 458 13.27 20.79 0.38
C VAL A 458 13.22 19.78 -0.74
N TRP A 459 13.83 18.62 -0.51
CA TRP A 459 13.75 17.46 -1.37
C TRP A 459 13.01 16.33 -0.64
N PRO A 460 11.70 16.16 -0.90
CA PRO A 460 10.93 15.10 -0.26
C PRO A 460 11.53 13.72 -0.54
N HIS A 461 11.76 12.94 0.51
CA HIS A 461 12.40 11.63 0.39
C HIS A 461 11.74 10.59 1.29
N ALA A 462 11.80 9.35 0.83
CA ALA A 462 11.22 8.18 1.48
C ALA A 462 12.27 7.24 2.08
N ILE A 463 13.44 7.19 1.45
CA ILE A 463 14.49 6.18 1.70
C ILE A 463 15.67 6.88 2.34
N THR A 464 16.11 6.36 3.48
CA THR A 464 17.33 6.81 4.17
C THR A 464 18.50 5.91 3.82
N GLU A 465 18.27 4.61 3.68
CA GLU A 465 19.33 3.62 3.43
C GLU A 465 18.78 2.37 2.73
N ILE A 466 19.58 1.74 1.88
CA ILE A 466 19.31 0.44 1.25
C ILE A 466 20.52 -0.45 1.48
N ARG A 467 20.28 -1.68 1.95
CA ARG A 467 21.30 -2.71 2.13
C ARG A 467 20.94 -4.00 1.39
N ASN A 468 21.95 -4.81 1.06
CA ASN A 468 21.74 -6.18 0.58
C ASN A 468 21.68 -7.19 1.75
N ARG A 469 21.73 -8.50 1.45
CA ARG A 469 21.73 -9.56 2.49
C ARG A 469 23.03 -9.66 3.28
N ASP A 470 24.13 -9.22 2.70
CA ASP A 470 25.47 -9.28 3.30
C ASP A 470 25.76 -8.03 4.15
N ASP A 471 24.71 -7.24 4.44
CA ASP A 471 24.74 -5.98 5.18
C ASP A 471 25.54 -4.85 4.51
N GLU A 472 25.86 -5.00 3.22
CA GLU A 472 26.49 -3.96 2.41
C GLU A 472 25.52 -2.82 2.14
N VAL A 473 25.99 -1.58 2.32
CA VAL A 473 25.20 -0.36 2.07
C VAL A 473 25.24 -0.02 0.59
N LEU A 474 24.15 -0.29 -0.12
CA LEU A 474 24.01 0.02 -1.56
C LEU A 474 23.63 1.49 -1.80
N TYR A 475 22.90 2.09 -0.86
CA TYR A 475 22.53 3.49 -0.90
C TYR A 475 22.42 4.04 0.52
N ARG A 476 22.94 5.23 0.74
CA ARG A 476 22.69 6.02 1.96
C ARG A 476 22.43 7.46 1.57
N ARG A 477 21.34 8.02 2.09
CA ARG A 477 21.01 9.42 1.88
C ARG A 477 21.99 10.29 2.64
N VAL A 478 22.79 11.06 1.91
CA VAL A 478 23.59 12.16 2.47
C VAL A 478 22.71 13.42 2.49
N ALA A 479 22.79 14.21 3.56
CA ALA A 479 22.08 15.48 3.62
C ALA A 479 22.59 16.39 2.49
N SER A 480 21.73 16.73 1.54
CA SER A 480 22.06 17.68 0.47
C SER A 480 22.31 19.06 1.06
N ALA A 481 23.26 19.81 0.49
CA ALA A 481 23.44 21.22 0.82
C ALA A 481 22.13 21.97 0.58
N SER A 482 21.58 22.59 1.62
CA SER A 482 20.32 23.31 1.57
C SER A 482 20.52 24.70 0.99
N ALA A 483 20.03 24.94 -0.24
CA ALA A 483 20.04 26.27 -0.84
C ALA A 483 18.96 27.15 -0.19
N VAL A 484 19.26 28.45 0.00
CA VAL A 484 18.25 29.42 0.45
C VAL A 484 17.35 29.79 -0.73
N LEU A 485 16.07 29.41 -0.67
CA LEU A 485 15.06 29.71 -1.69
C LEU A 485 14.23 30.96 -1.36
N VAL A 486 14.10 31.29 -0.08
CA VAL A 486 13.34 32.45 0.43
C VAL A 486 14.15 33.06 1.57
N LYS A 487 14.33 34.40 1.54
CA LYS A 487 15.11 35.10 2.56
C LYS A 487 14.45 34.98 3.95
N PRO A 488 15.21 34.84 5.05
CA PRO A 488 14.63 34.63 6.39
C PRO A 488 13.61 35.68 6.85
N HIS A 489 13.79 36.96 6.51
CA HIS A 489 12.83 38.01 6.88
C HIS A 489 11.50 37.88 6.12
N ILE A 490 11.53 37.44 4.86
CA ILE A 490 10.35 37.13 4.06
C ILE A 490 9.62 35.90 4.63
N VAL A 491 10.37 34.88 5.05
CA VAL A 491 9.79 33.69 5.70
C VAL A 491 9.03 34.07 6.97
N ARG A 492 9.58 34.94 7.82
CA ARG A 492 8.88 35.43 9.03
C ARG A 492 7.57 36.15 8.70
N GLN A 493 7.57 36.98 7.66
CA GLN A 493 6.36 37.67 7.20
C GLN A 493 5.34 36.69 6.62
N ALA A 494 5.77 35.73 5.79
CA ALA A 494 4.89 34.70 5.24
C ALA A 494 4.28 33.81 6.33
N ASP A 495 5.06 33.48 7.36
CA ASP A 495 4.59 32.73 8.52
C ASP A 495 3.57 33.51 9.34
N ASP A 496 3.78 34.81 9.58
CA ASP A 496 2.78 35.70 10.21
C ASP A 496 1.45 35.73 9.41
N LEU A 497 1.56 35.90 8.09
CA LEU A 497 0.41 35.86 7.19
C LEU A 497 -0.36 34.53 7.30
N LEU A 498 0.32 33.38 7.24
CA LEU A 498 -0.31 32.06 7.31
C LEU A 498 -0.79 31.70 8.72
N HIS A 499 -0.15 32.20 9.76
CA HIS A 499 -0.61 32.04 11.13
C HIS A 499 -1.97 32.74 11.33
N SER A 500 -2.12 33.95 10.77
CA SER A 500 -3.37 34.71 10.85
C SER A 500 -4.58 33.98 10.24
N VAL A 501 -4.36 33.14 9.22
CA VAL A 501 -5.39 32.30 8.58
C VAL A 501 -5.98 31.29 9.56
N VAL A 502 -5.13 30.68 10.40
CA VAL A 502 -5.58 29.69 11.39
C VAL A 502 -6.07 30.37 12.66
N LEU A 503 -5.48 31.49 13.06
CA LEU A 503 -5.86 32.20 14.28
C LEU A 503 -7.26 32.83 14.18
N ARG A 504 -7.51 33.60 13.12
CA ARG A 504 -8.73 34.43 12.97
C ARG A 504 -9.39 34.35 11.59
N GLY A 505 -8.84 33.54 10.69
CA GLY A 505 -9.26 33.45 9.30
C GLY A 505 -10.05 32.20 8.94
N THR A 506 -10.00 31.84 7.65
CA THR A 506 -10.71 30.68 7.08
C THR A 506 -10.24 29.34 7.65
N GLY A 507 -9.04 29.29 8.24
CA GLY A 507 -8.42 28.10 8.82
C GLY A 507 -8.76 27.83 10.29
N LYS A 508 -9.65 28.62 10.94
CA LYS A 508 -9.93 28.52 12.39
C LYS A 508 -10.22 27.10 12.90
N ALA A 509 -10.87 26.26 12.10
CA ALA A 509 -11.16 24.88 12.47
C ALA A 509 -9.92 23.97 12.60
N ALA A 510 -8.77 24.41 12.10
CA ALA A 510 -7.50 23.71 12.19
C ALA A 510 -6.73 24.01 13.50
N HIS A 511 -7.09 25.07 14.24
CA HIS A 511 -6.33 25.52 15.42
C HIS A 511 -6.27 24.42 16.52
N PRO A 512 -5.09 23.85 16.84
CA PRO A 512 -4.98 22.70 17.72
C PRO A 512 -4.88 23.06 19.21
N GLY A 513 -4.59 24.32 19.55
CA GLY A 513 -4.36 24.80 20.92
C GLY A 513 -2.98 25.43 21.11
N TRP A 514 -2.09 25.29 20.12
CA TRP A 514 -0.77 25.91 20.06
C TRP A 514 -0.57 26.61 18.70
N ARG A 515 0.53 27.36 18.59
CA ARG A 515 0.88 28.12 17.38
C ARG A 515 1.08 27.18 16.18
N VAL A 516 0.31 27.44 15.12
CA VAL A 516 0.42 26.75 13.82
C VAL A 516 0.14 27.74 12.71
N ALA A 517 0.60 27.44 11.51
CA ALA A 517 0.32 28.23 10.31
C ALA A 517 -0.23 27.32 9.21
N GLY A 518 -1.00 27.90 8.28
CA GLY A 518 -1.55 27.12 7.18
C GLY A 518 -2.52 27.88 6.29
N LYS A 519 -3.04 27.19 5.27
CA LYS A 519 -3.96 27.76 4.30
C LYS A 519 -5.05 26.77 3.91
N THR A 520 -6.27 27.30 3.77
CA THR A 520 -7.40 26.60 3.17
C THR A 520 -7.44 26.79 1.66
N GLY A 521 -7.75 25.72 0.94
CA GLY A 521 -8.09 25.73 -0.48
C GLY A 521 -9.49 25.16 -0.72
N THR A 522 -10.23 25.73 -1.66
CA THR A 522 -11.51 25.19 -2.12
C THR A 522 -11.67 25.56 -3.58
N SER A 523 -11.86 24.56 -4.45
CA SER A 523 -12.10 24.79 -5.87
C SER A 523 -13.56 25.17 -6.13
N GLN A 524 -13.86 25.60 -7.36
CA GLN A 524 -15.21 25.94 -7.75
C GLN A 524 -16.18 24.76 -7.56
N GLN A 525 -17.45 25.07 -7.27
CA GLN A 525 -18.50 24.07 -7.03
C GLN A 525 -18.17 23.02 -5.95
N PHE A 526 -17.22 23.29 -5.03
CA PHE A 526 -16.83 22.36 -3.98
C PHE A 526 -16.32 21.00 -4.52
N ARG A 527 -15.62 20.99 -5.66
CA ARG A 527 -15.05 19.77 -6.22
C ARG A 527 -13.85 19.26 -5.41
N ASP A 528 -13.05 20.20 -4.90
CA ASP A 528 -11.85 19.94 -4.12
C ASP A 528 -11.81 20.80 -2.87
N ALA A 529 -11.41 20.18 -1.76
CA ALA A 529 -11.22 20.86 -0.49
C ALA A 529 -9.85 20.51 0.10
N TRP A 530 -9.08 21.54 0.43
CA TRP A 530 -7.69 21.42 0.84
C TRP A 530 -7.43 22.12 2.16
N PHE A 531 -6.58 21.54 2.98
CA PHE A 531 -5.90 22.25 4.05
C PHE A 531 -4.43 21.82 4.08
N VAL A 532 -3.53 22.80 3.99
CA VAL A 532 -2.09 22.58 4.18
C VAL A 532 -1.65 23.45 5.34
N GLY A 533 -1.02 22.85 6.35
CA GLY A 533 -0.56 23.56 7.53
C GLY A 533 0.64 22.89 8.16
N TYR A 534 1.35 23.62 9.00
CA TYR A 534 2.62 23.19 9.57
C TYR A 534 2.87 23.71 11.00
N THR A 535 3.79 23.03 11.66
CA THR A 535 4.53 23.45 12.86
C THR A 535 6.03 23.53 12.53
N GLY A 536 6.89 23.77 13.52
CA GLY A 536 8.34 23.64 13.36
C GLY A 536 8.83 22.21 13.06
N ASP A 537 8.03 21.18 13.35
CA ASP A 537 8.46 19.78 13.23
C ASP A 537 7.78 19.01 12.09
N LEU A 538 6.60 19.48 11.66
CA LEU A 538 5.78 18.71 10.72
C LEU A 538 4.92 19.60 9.83
N VAL A 539 4.93 19.27 8.55
CA VAL A 539 4.13 19.90 7.49
C VAL A 539 3.14 18.85 6.99
N THR A 540 1.85 19.17 7.01
CA THR A 540 0.80 18.22 6.64
C THR A 540 -0.20 18.85 5.69
N GLY A 541 -0.43 18.17 4.56
CA GLY A 541 -1.47 18.47 3.60
C GLY A 541 -2.60 17.45 3.65
N VAL A 542 -3.84 17.93 3.53
CA VAL A 542 -5.06 17.11 3.46
C VAL A 542 -5.89 17.56 2.26
N TRP A 543 -6.30 16.59 1.43
CA TRP A 543 -7.25 16.79 0.33
C TRP A 543 -8.48 15.90 0.49
N MET A 544 -9.64 16.41 0.07
CA MET A 544 -10.88 15.64 -0.06
C MET A 544 -11.57 16.01 -1.38
N GLY A 545 -12.13 15.01 -2.06
CA GLY A 545 -12.80 15.20 -3.35
C GLY A 545 -13.32 13.89 -3.95
N ASN A 546 -13.72 13.95 -5.22
CA ASN A 546 -14.26 12.82 -5.98
C ASN A 546 -13.46 12.60 -7.26
N ASP A 547 -13.19 11.34 -7.60
CA ASP A 547 -12.34 11.00 -8.75
C ASP A 547 -12.88 11.52 -10.08
N ASN A 548 -14.19 11.40 -10.28
CA ASN A 548 -14.91 11.90 -11.45
C ASN A 548 -15.09 13.45 -11.45
N GLY A 549 -14.51 14.16 -10.48
CA GLY A 549 -14.64 15.61 -10.37
C GLY A 549 -16.04 16.10 -10.01
N SER A 550 -16.93 15.21 -9.56
CA SER A 550 -18.28 15.60 -9.15
C SER A 550 -18.27 16.45 -7.87
N PRO A 551 -19.15 17.47 -7.76
CA PRO A 551 -19.26 18.33 -6.58
C PRO A 551 -19.52 17.59 -5.27
N MET A 552 -18.85 18.02 -4.20
CA MET A 552 -19.22 17.67 -2.82
C MET A 552 -20.33 18.61 -2.29
N LYS A 553 -21.04 18.19 -1.24
CA LYS A 553 -22.11 19.00 -0.63
C LYS A 553 -21.55 19.96 0.43
N ARG A 554 -21.16 21.17 -0.01
CA ARG A 554 -20.66 22.27 0.84
C ARG A 554 -19.44 21.85 1.70
N VAL A 555 -18.50 21.12 1.10
CA VAL A 555 -17.23 20.77 1.74
C VAL A 555 -16.18 21.80 1.33
N THR A 556 -15.59 22.47 2.32
CA THR A 556 -14.55 23.49 2.10
C THR A 556 -13.27 23.09 2.82
N GLY A 557 -12.15 23.68 2.41
CA GLY A 557 -10.85 23.47 3.04
C GLY A 557 -10.83 23.77 4.54
N GLY A 558 -11.52 24.83 4.95
CA GLY A 558 -11.69 25.22 6.36
C GLY A 558 -12.68 24.33 7.15
N GLY A 559 -13.31 23.36 6.49
CA GLY A 559 -14.27 22.43 7.08
C GLY A 559 -13.62 21.10 7.46
N HIS A 560 -13.97 20.03 6.73
CA HIS A 560 -13.52 18.67 7.03
C HIS A 560 -12.00 18.45 6.90
N PRO A 561 -11.31 18.97 5.86
CA PRO A 561 -9.85 18.87 5.78
C PRO A 561 -9.14 19.52 6.97
N ALA A 562 -9.46 20.76 7.32
CA ALA A 562 -8.91 21.45 8.49
C ALA A 562 -9.15 20.70 9.82
N ARG A 563 -10.36 20.16 10.04
CA ARG A 563 -10.67 19.37 11.25
C ARG A 563 -9.92 18.04 11.29
N LEU A 564 -9.74 17.40 10.14
CA LEU A 564 -8.95 16.17 10.04
C LEU A 564 -7.47 16.47 10.34
N TRP A 565 -6.93 17.53 9.74
CA TRP A 565 -5.58 18.03 10.02
C TRP A 565 -5.38 18.28 11.51
N LYS A 566 -6.27 19.05 12.17
CA LYS A 566 -6.22 19.32 13.61
C LYS A 566 -6.14 18.03 14.43
N LYS A 567 -7.06 17.08 14.17
CA LYS A 567 -7.11 15.81 14.91
C LYS A 567 -5.88 14.94 14.68
N PHE A 568 -5.29 15.00 13.49
CA PHE A 568 -4.03 14.33 13.19
C PHE A 568 -2.90 14.96 14.00
N MET A 569 -2.69 16.26 13.89
CA MET A 569 -1.65 17.00 14.62
C MET A 569 -1.78 16.82 16.14
N GLN A 570 -2.99 16.89 16.68
CA GLN A 570 -3.23 16.69 18.11
C GLN A 570 -2.78 15.32 18.63
N ARG A 571 -2.96 14.28 17.83
CA ARG A 571 -2.60 12.90 18.20
C ARG A 571 -1.14 12.57 17.98
N VAL A 572 -0.49 13.28 17.06
CA VAL A 572 0.94 13.14 16.83
C VAL A 572 1.72 13.91 17.90
N ASN A 573 1.28 15.12 18.25
CA ASN A 573 1.97 16.00 19.20
C ASN A 573 1.88 15.56 20.68
N THR A 574 0.78 14.92 21.10
CA THR A 574 0.59 14.46 22.50
C THR A 574 1.55 13.36 22.95
N LYS A 575 2.46 12.92 22.08
CA LYS A 575 3.43 11.87 22.38
C LYS A 575 4.88 12.28 22.24
N THR A 576 5.17 13.44 21.64
CA THR A 576 6.53 13.99 21.63
C THR A 576 6.95 14.57 22.99
N THR A 577 6.01 14.64 23.96
CA THR A 577 6.23 15.18 25.32
C THR A 577 6.37 14.09 26.39
N PHE A 578 6.52 12.82 26.00
CA PHE A 578 6.86 11.72 26.91
C PHE A 578 7.93 10.86 26.25
N ASP A 579 9.15 11.41 26.17
CA ASP A 579 10.40 10.66 26.19
C ASP A 579 11.36 11.41 27.12
#